data_AF-A0A3S9VJR9-F1
#
_entry.id   AF-A0A3S9VJR9-F1
#
_cell.length_a   1.000
_cell.length_b   1.000
_cell.length_c   1.000
_cell.angle_alpha   90.00
_cell.angle_beta   90.00
_cell.angle_gamma   90.00
#
_symmetry.space_group_name_H-M   'P 1'
#
loop_
_entity.id
_entity.type
_entity.pdbx_description
1 polymer ?
#
loop_
_entity_poly.entity_id
_entity_poly.type
_entity_poly.pdbx_seq_one_letter_code
_entity_poly.pdbx_strand_id
1 'polypeptide(L)'
;MTREERRAWITSRLHPIADYDPSLANPLRSDFDLNPGLKVDNPHALRPAAVLVGLVEHDDGPTILLTRRSDTLRSHTGQIAFPGGRCDPGETPWGTALREAQEEVGLDPAHVTVAGLLHGYQTVTGFHVTPVVGFIDPRATFTPSPEEVADVFETPFDFLMDPANHQRQHREVPGGPRRHFYAMPWNDRFIWGATAGMLRSLYDALHDESGRTPSE
;
A
#
# COMPACT_ATOMS: atom_id res chain seq x y z
N MET A 1 16.84 -15.91 -6.95
CA MET A 1 16.08 -15.20 -7.99
C MET A 1 16.83 -13.92 -8.33
N THR A 2 17.19 -13.73 -9.59
CA THR A 2 17.83 -12.49 -10.08
C THR A 2 16.85 -11.31 -10.01
N ARG A 3 17.34 -10.08 -10.20
CA ARG A 3 16.47 -8.88 -10.27
C ARG A 3 15.42 -9.01 -11.38
N GLU A 4 15.82 -9.46 -12.57
CA GLU A 4 14.92 -9.63 -13.71
C GLU A 4 13.88 -10.73 -13.47
N GLU A 5 14.30 -11.88 -12.94
CA GLU A 5 13.37 -12.96 -12.57
C GLU A 5 12.37 -12.48 -11.52
N ARG A 6 12.81 -11.67 -10.55
CA ARG A 6 11.94 -11.08 -9.51
C ARG A 6 10.93 -10.13 -10.11
N ARG A 7 11.38 -9.22 -11.00
CA ARG A 7 10.48 -8.31 -11.70
C ARG A 7 9.40 -9.07 -12.46
N ALA A 8 9.80 -10.08 -13.24
CA ALA A 8 8.88 -10.92 -13.99
C ALA A 8 7.90 -11.68 -13.07
N TRP A 9 8.39 -12.24 -11.97
CA TRP A 9 7.59 -12.96 -10.99
C TRP A 9 6.55 -12.07 -10.29
N ILE A 10 6.92 -10.85 -9.91
CA ILE A 10 5.99 -9.88 -9.31
C ILE A 10 4.99 -9.42 -10.37
N THR A 11 5.45 -8.92 -11.52
CA THR A 11 4.58 -8.38 -12.58
C THR A 11 3.55 -9.41 -13.05
N SER A 12 3.90 -10.70 -13.17
CA SER A 12 2.97 -11.73 -13.62
C SER A 12 1.81 -12.03 -12.66
N ARG A 13 1.80 -11.42 -11.47
CA ARG A 13 0.81 -11.61 -10.39
C ARG A 13 0.03 -10.34 -10.07
N LEU A 14 0.25 -9.28 -10.84
CA LEU A 14 -0.43 -8.01 -10.73
C LEU A 14 -1.37 -7.83 -11.92
N HIS A 15 -2.36 -6.94 -11.75
CA HIS A 15 -3.19 -6.50 -12.87
C HIS A 15 -2.39 -5.56 -13.77
N PRO A 16 -2.28 -5.83 -15.08
CA PRO A 16 -1.59 -4.94 -16.00
C PRO A 16 -2.28 -3.58 -16.08
N ILE A 17 -1.52 -2.49 -16.03
CA ILE A 17 -2.08 -1.14 -16.18
C ILE A 17 -2.72 -0.89 -17.56
N ALA A 18 -2.28 -1.64 -18.59
CA ALA A 18 -2.84 -1.57 -19.93
C ALA A 18 -4.29 -2.09 -20.00
N ASP A 19 -4.65 -2.98 -19.09
CA ASP A 19 -5.98 -3.60 -18.99
C ASP A 19 -6.78 -3.01 -17.83
N TYR A 20 -6.42 -1.82 -17.35
CA TYR A 20 -7.05 -1.21 -16.20
C TYR A 20 -8.55 -0.96 -16.43
N ASP A 21 -9.36 -1.64 -15.64
CA ASP A 21 -10.78 -1.39 -15.46
C ASP A 21 -10.99 -0.67 -14.12
N PRO A 22 -11.75 0.44 -14.06
CA PRO A 22 -12.19 1.03 -12.79
C PRO A 22 -12.84 0.04 -11.81
N SER A 23 -13.36 -1.10 -12.28
CA SER A 23 -13.84 -2.18 -11.42
C SER A 23 -12.73 -2.90 -10.63
N LEU A 24 -11.47 -2.86 -11.09
CA LEU A 24 -10.30 -3.33 -10.31
C LEU A 24 -10.08 -2.55 -9.02
N ALA A 25 -10.65 -1.34 -8.97
CA ALA A 25 -10.79 -0.64 -7.72
C ALA A 25 -11.55 -1.53 -6.72
N ASN A 26 -12.70 -2.14 -7.08
CA ASN A 26 -13.54 -2.91 -6.15
C ASN A 26 -12.74 -3.76 -5.14
N PRO A 27 -12.90 -3.49 -3.83
CA PRO A 27 -11.93 -3.95 -2.85
C PRO A 27 -12.09 -5.45 -2.61
N LEU A 28 -11.02 -6.22 -2.79
CA LEU A 28 -10.97 -7.63 -2.37
C LEU A 28 -10.59 -7.78 -0.90
N ARG A 29 -9.89 -6.78 -0.36
CA ARG A 29 -9.45 -6.73 1.03
C ARG A 29 -9.90 -5.41 1.64
N SER A 30 -10.13 -5.42 2.94
CA SER A 30 -10.55 -4.23 3.66
C SER A 30 -10.19 -4.28 5.14
N ASP A 31 -10.25 -3.13 5.80
CA ASP A 31 -10.20 -3.09 7.27
C ASP A 31 -11.39 -3.85 7.91
N PHE A 32 -12.45 -4.15 7.15
CA PHE A 32 -13.65 -4.86 7.62
C PHE A 32 -13.49 -6.39 7.56
N ASP A 33 -12.48 -6.93 6.86
CA ASP A 33 -12.25 -8.37 6.74
C ASP A 33 -12.02 -9.04 8.09
N LEU A 34 -11.32 -8.33 9.00
CA LEU A 34 -11.09 -8.77 10.37
C LEU A 34 -12.20 -8.28 11.33
N ASN A 35 -13.15 -7.51 10.84
CA ASN A 35 -14.14 -6.79 11.64
C ASN A 35 -15.54 -6.78 10.97
N PRO A 36 -16.17 -7.95 10.73
CA PRO A 36 -17.40 -8.05 9.96
C PRO A 36 -18.61 -7.31 10.58
N GLY A 37 -18.52 -6.91 11.85
CA GLY A 37 -19.54 -6.13 12.56
C GLY A 37 -19.36 -4.60 12.49
N LEU A 38 -18.28 -4.09 11.90
CA LEU A 38 -18.09 -2.64 11.74
C LEU A 38 -18.98 -2.13 10.59
N LYS A 39 -19.75 -1.08 10.88
CA LYS A 39 -20.57 -0.40 9.87
C LYS A 39 -19.75 0.70 9.20
N VAL A 40 -19.89 0.83 7.89
CA VAL A 40 -19.42 2.00 7.13
C VAL A 40 -20.48 3.08 7.28
N ASP A 41 -20.11 4.27 7.76
CA ASP A 41 -21.08 5.37 7.93
C ASP A 41 -21.65 5.87 6.59
N ASN A 42 -20.93 5.67 5.47
CA ASN A 42 -21.42 5.93 4.12
C ASN A 42 -20.81 4.96 3.08
N PRO A 43 -21.42 3.80 2.81
CA PRO A 43 -20.89 2.81 1.87
C PRO A 43 -20.96 3.25 0.40
N HIS A 44 -21.67 4.34 0.07
CA HIS A 44 -21.93 4.77 -1.31
C HIS A 44 -21.05 5.92 -1.81
N ALA A 45 -20.14 6.44 -0.99
CA ALA A 45 -19.28 7.57 -1.36
C ALA A 45 -17.83 7.37 -0.91
N LEU A 46 -17.25 6.20 -1.21
CA LEU A 46 -15.82 6.02 -0.97
C LEU A 46 -15.02 6.98 -1.85
N ARG A 47 -14.03 7.63 -1.25
CA ARG A 47 -13.16 8.58 -1.94
C ARG A 47 -12.03 7.80 -2.62
N PRO A 48 -11.84 7.91 -3.94
CA PRO A 48 -10.76 7.22 -4.63
C PRO A 48 -9.41 7.80 -4.17
N ALA A 49 -8.46 6.91 -3.92
CA ALA A 49 -7.10 7.21 -3.54
C ALA A 49 -6.17 6.17 -4.17
N ALA A 50 -4.89 6.52 -4.31
CA ALA A 50 -3.88 5.59 -4.78
C ALA A 50 -2.60 5.75 -3.97
N VAL A 51 -1.88 4.65 -3.79
CA VAL A 51 -0.61 4.63 -3.09
C VAL A 51 0.45 3.89 -3.90
N LEU A 52 1.71 4.31 -3.78
CA LEU A 52 2.85 3.64 -4.38
C LEU A 52 3.40 2.59 -3.42
N VAL A 53 3.22 1.32 -3.76
CA VAL A 53 3.97 0.20 -3.19
C VAL A 53 5.30 0.12 -3.95
N GLY A 54 6.24 0.98 -3.56
CA GLY A 54 7.51 1.17 -4.24
C GLY A 54 8.59 0.21 -3.76
N LEU A 55 9.04 -0.69 -4.64
CA LEU A 55 10.13 -1.63 -4.37
C LEU A 55 11.46 -1.01 -4.82
N VAL A 56 12.31 -0.60 -3.87
CA VAL A 56 13.66 -0.09 -4.17
C VAL A 56 14.60 -1.27 -4.38
N GLU A 57 15.22 -1.37 -5.56
CA GLU A 57 15.95 -2.56 -5.98
C GLU A 57 17.45 -2.50 -5.66
N HIS A 58 17.78 -2.49 -4.37
CA HIS A 58 19.17 -2.58 -3.90
C HIS A 58 19.82 -3.93 -4.24
N ASP A 59 21.15 -3.94 -4.28
CA ASP A 59 21.94 -5.13 -4.61
C ASP A 59 21.77 -6.27 -3.59
N ASP A 60 21.63 -5.93 -2.30
CA ASP A 60 21.45 -6.89 -1.21
C ASP A 60 20.01 -7.44 -1.10
N GLY A 61 19.09 -6.96 -1.93
CA GLY A 61 17.68 -7.33 -1.93
C GLY A 61 16.76 -6.11 -1.95
N PRO A 62 15.52 -6.26 -2.43
CA PRO A 62 14.62 -5.14 -2.55
C PRO A 62 14.04 -4.78 -1.19
N THR A 63 13.73 -3.51 -1.04
CA THR A 63 13.04 -2.97 0.12
C THR A 63 11.75 -2.28 -0.34
N ILE A 64 10.82 -2.04 0.57
CA ILE A 64 9.59 -1.29 0.32
C ILE A 64 9.71 0.09 0.96
N LEU A 65 9.49 1.11 0.15
CA LEU A 65 9.45 2.52 0.54
C LEU A 65 8.19 2.82 1.37
N LEU A 66 8.39 3.42 2.55
CA LEU A 66 7.34 3.84 3.46
C LEU A 66 7.64 5.23 4.02
N THR A 67 6.60 5.91 4.48
CA THR A 67 6.67 7.23 5.11
C THR A 67 6.10 7.15 6.52
N ARG A 68 6.61 8.01 7.41
CA ARG A 68 5.99 8.32 8.69
C ARG A 68 5.36 9.70 8.58
N ARG A 69 4.04 9.78 8.73
CA ARG A 69 3.32 11.07 8.70
C ARG A 69 3.80 11.99 9.80
N SER A 70 3.83 13.30 9.51
CA SER A 70 4.24 14.33 10.45
C SER A 70 3.38 14.33 11.72
N ASP A 71 4.03 14.59 12.86
CA ASP A 71 3.38 14.62 14.18
C ASP A 71 2.49 15.88 14.36
N THR A 72 2.58 16.86 13.45
CA THR A 72 1.83 18.13 13.48
C THR A 72 0.45 18.05 12.80
N LEU A 73 0.15 16.97 12.07
CA LEU A 73 -1.12 16.83 11.36
C LEU A 73 -2.28 16.49 12.30
N ARG A 74 -3.47 17.07 12.06
CA ARG A 74 -4.65 16.92 12.94
C ARG A 74 -5.24 15.49 12.98
N SER A 75 -4.88 14.63 12.04
CA SER A 75 -5.32 13.25 11.95
C SER A 75 -4.15 12.32 11.61
N HIS A 76 -4.18 11.07 12.10
CA HIS A 76 -3.23 10.01 11.74
C HIS A 76 -1.75 10.33 12.06
N THR A 77 -1.48 11.04 13.15
CA THR A 77 -0.13 11.39 13.60
C THR A 77 0.77 10.17 13.77
N GLY A 78 1.98 10.25 13.22
CA GLY A 78 2.99 9.19 13.32
C GLY A 78 2.62 7.87 12.64
N GLN A 79 1.53 7.81 11.88
CA GLN A 79 1.16 6.60 11.14
C GLN A 79 2.16 6.34 10.01
N ILE A 80 2.48 5.06 9.85
CA ILE A 80 3.28 4.58 8.74
C ILE A 80 2.38 4.26 7.56
N ALA A 81 2.70 4.83 6.41
CA ALA A 81 1.96 4.67 5.18
C ALA A 81 2.89 4.45 3.99
N PHE A 82 2.32 4.00 2.89
CA PHE A 82 2.93 4.17 1.58
C PHE A 82 2.79 5.64 1.15
N PRO A 83 3.71 6.16 0.31
CA PRO A 83 3.47 7.44 -0.36
C PRO A 83 2.17 7.39 -1.16
N GLY A 84 1.32 8.39 -1.05
CA GLY A 84 0.05 8.38 -1.77
C GLY A 84 -1.06 9.24 -1.17
N GLY A 85 -2.11 9.42 -1.95
CA GLY A 85 -3.16 10.38 -1.63
C GLY A 85 -4.42 10.19 -2.46
N ARG A 86 -5.24 11.23 -2.48
CA ARG A 86 -6.55 11.18 -3.15
C ARG A 86 -6.37 11.28 -4.67
N CYS A 87 -7.15 10.52 -5.42
CA CYS A 87 -7.19 10.71 -6.87
C CYS A 87 -7.95 12.00 -7.20
N ASP A 88 -7.38 12.80 -8.11
CA ASP A 88 -8.09 13.92 -8.70
C ASP A 88 -8.96 13.49 -9.89
N PRO A 89 -10.00 14.28 -10.24
CA PRO A 89 -10.90 13.92 -11.33
C PRO A 89 -10.14 13.72 -12.65
N GLY A 90 -10.27 12.52 -13.22
CA GLY A 90 -9.61 12.15 -14.49
C GLY A 90 -8.19 11.60 -14.34
N GLU A 91 -7.63 11.55 -13.13
CA GLU A 91 -6.36 10.87 -12.91
C GLU A 91 -6.52 9.34 -12.99
N THR A 92 -5.46 8.69 -13.46
CA THR A 92 -5.30 7.24 -13.31
C THR A 92 -4.70 6.95 -11.93
N PRO A 93 -4.95 5.77 -11.33
CA PRO A 93 -4.37 5.43 -10.03
C PRO A 93 -2.84 5.53 -10.00
N TRP A 94 -2.15 5.07 -11.06
CA TRP A 94 -0.70 5.19 -11.15
C TRP A 94 -0.22 6.63 -11.35
N GLY A 95 -0.98 7.47 -12.07
CA GLY A 95 -0.71 8.90 -12.16
C GLY A 95 -0.76 9.57 -10.79
N THR A 96 -1.83 9.32 -10.04
CA THR A 96 -2.01 9.81 -8.66
C THR A 96 -0.87 9.31 -7.76
N ALA A 97 -0.58 8.00 -7.73
CA ALA A 97 0.45 7.45 -6.86
C ALA A 97 1.86 8.03 -7.14
N LEU A 98 2.19 8.25 -8.42
CA LEU A 98 3.47 8.86 -8.80
C LEU A 98 3.54 10.35 -8.46
N ARG A 99 2.45 11.11 -8.69
CA ARG A 99 2.36 12.53 -8.30
C ARG A 99 2.54 12.69 -6.80
N GLU A 100 1.78 11.93 -6.01
CA GLU A 100 1.83 11.99 -4.55
C GLU A 100 3.20 11.55 -4.02
N ALA A 101 3.82 10.51 -4.58
CA ALA A 101 5.18 10.12 -4.20
C ALA A 101 6.22 11.21 -4.51
N GLN A 102 6.04 11.94 -5.61
CA GLN A 102 6.88 13.09 -5.93
C GLN A 102 6.67 14.23 -4.93
N GLU A 103 5.43 14.53 -4.56
CA GLU A 103 5.08 15.60 -3.63
C GLU A 103 5.53 15.29 -2.19
N GLU A 104 5.26 14.08 -1.70
CA GLU A 104 5.52 13.68 -0.31
C GLU A 104 7.00 13.36 -0.02
N VAL A 105 7.69 12.71 -0.97
CA VAL A 105 9.06 12.20 -0.76
C VAL A 105 10.05 12.60 -1.85
N GLY A 106 9.70 13.49 -2.77
CA GLY A 106 10.61 13.99 -3.80
C GLY A 106 11.04 12.94 -4.83
N LEU A 107 10.32 11.82 -4.93
CA LEU A 107 10.66 10.74 -5.86
C LEU A 107 10.36 11.18 -7.30
N ASP A 108 11.41 11.34 -8.12
CA ASP A 108 11.25 11.59 -9.55
C ASP A 108 10.59 10.37 -10.23
N PRO A 109 9.42 10.53 -10.89
CA PRO A 109 8.74 9.45 -11.59
C PRO A 109 9.60 8.73 -12.64
N ALA A 110 10.63 9.37 -13.19
CA ALA A 110 11.57 8.74 -14.12
C ALA A 110 12.37 7.59 -13.51
N HIS A 111 12.49 7.54 -12.17
CA HIS A 111 13.12 6.43 -11.46
C HIS A 111 12.16 5.26 -11.17
N VAL A 112 10.89 5.37 -11.56
CA VAL A 112 9.86 4.36 -11.25
C VAL A 112 9.41 3.65 -12.52
N THR A 113 9.53 2.33 -12.53
CA THR A 113 8.87 1.46 -13.52
C THR A 113 7.62 0.85 -12.89
N VAL A 114 6.43 1.29 -13.31
CA VAL A 114 5.16 0.73 -12.82
C VAL A 114 5.04 -0.73 -13.26
N ALA A 115 4.86 -1.63 -12.29
CA ALA A 115 4.78 -3.07 -12.51
C ALA A 115 3.34 -3.54 -12.75
N GLY A 116 2.37 -2.91 -12.09
CA GLY A 116 0.97 -3.30 -12.15
C GLY A 116 0.19 -2.83 -10.92
N LEU A 117 -1.05 -3.30 -10.81
CA LEU A 117 -1.97 -2.91 -9.74
C LEU A 117 -2.35 -4.13 -8.89
N LEU A 118 -2.53 -3.90 -7.59
CA LEU A 118 -3.32 -4.80 -6.76
C LEU A 118 -4.81 -4.42 -6.85
N HIS A 119 -5.69 -5.32 -6.42
CA HIS A 119 -7.07 -4.95 -6.16
C HIS A 119 -7.14 -3.84 -5.10
N GLY A 120 -8.17 -3.01 -5.18
CA GLY A 120 -8.33 -1.93 -4.21
C GLY A 120 -8.52 -2.42 -2.77
N TYR A 121 -8.35 -1.48 -1.85
CA TYR A 121 -8.42 -1.68 -0.42
C TYR A 121 -9.38 -0.66 0.19
N GLN A 122 -10.40 -1.16 0.90
CA GLN A 122 -11.33 -0.27 1.61
C GLN A 122 -10.86 -0.02 3.03
N THR A 123 -10.69 1.26 3.35
CA THR A 123 -10.27 1.73 4.67
C THR A 123 -11.48 2.11 5.54
N VAL A 124 -11.35 2.03 6.87
CA VAL A 124 -12.38 2.54 7.80
C VAL A 124 -12.58 4.06 7.71
N THR A 125 -11.62 4.80 7.13
CA THR A 125 -11.69 6.26 6.93
C THR A 125 -12.45 6.66 5.67
N GLY A 126 -13.08 5.70 4.98
CA GLY A 126 -13.91 5.95 3.80
C GLY A 126 -13.12 6.24 2.54
N PHE A 127 -11.85 5.81 2.48
CA PHE A 127 -11.09 5.76 1.24
C PHE A 127 -11.16 4.39 0.61
N HIS A 128 -11.17 4.43 -0.71
CA HIS A 128 -10.96 3.31 -1.58
C HIS A 128 -9.58 3.49 -2.21
N VAL A 129 -8.61 2.69 -1.75
CA VAL A 129 -7.20 2.87 -2.08
C VAL A 129 -6.78 1.82 -3.11
N THR A 130 -6.29 2.25 -4.28
CA THR A 130 -5.67 1.37 -5.27
C THR A 130 -4.16 1.30 -5.05
N PRO A 131 -3.59 0.15 -4.65
CA PRO A 131 -2.15 0.00 -4.50
C PRO A 131 -1.48 -0.19 -5.86
N VAL A 132 -0.59 0.72 -6.22
CA VAL A 132 0.19 0.70 -7.45
C VAL A 132 1.57 0.15 -7.11
N VAL A 133 1.96 -0.98 -7.69
CA VAL A 133 3.26 -1.57 -7.44
C VAL A 133 4.25 -1.04 -8.48
N GLY A 134 5.40 -0.55 -8.03
CA GLY A 134 6.44 -0.01 -8.91
C GLY A 134 7.84 -0.40 -8.47
N PHE A 135 8.74 -0.61 -9.43
CA PHE A 135 10.16 -0.81 -9.17
C PHE A 135 10.88 0.54 -9.20
N ILE A 136 11.61 0.84 -8.14
CA ILE A 136 12.36 2.08 -7.97
C ILE A 136 13.85 1.80 -8.21
N ASP A 137 14.48 2.60 -9.06
CA ASP A 137 15.94 2.59 -9.23
C ASP A 137 16.62 2.91 -7.88
N PRO A 138 17.55 2.08 -7.38
CA PRO A 138 18.22 2.33 -6.09
C PRO A 138 19.04 3.63 -6.05
N ARG A 139 19.27 4.28 -7.19
CA ARG A 139 19.91 5.61 -7.28
C ARG A 139 18.93 6.76 -7.04
N ALA A 140 17.63 6.49 -6.93
CA ALA A 140 16.64 7.50 -6.60
C ALA A 140 16.96 8.11 -5.22
N THR A 141 16.73 9.42 -5.10
CA THR A 141 16.87 10.12 -3.83
C THR A 141 15.50 10.48 -3.28
N PHE A 142 15.34 10.40 -1.96
CA PHE A 142 14.11 10.79 -1.27
C PHE A 142 14.35 12.06 -0.46
N THR A 143 13.51 13.07 -0.69
CA THR A 143 13.48 14.31 0.10
C THR A 143 12.08 14.47 0.69
N PRO A 144 11.88 14.21 1.99
CA PRO A 144 10.57 14.35 2.61
C PRO A 144 10.07 15.79 2.53
N SER A 145 8.80 15.96 2.20
CA SER A 145 8.08 17.21 2.44
C SER A 145 7.86 17.37 3.95
N PRO A 146 8.49 18.36 4.61
CA PRO A 146 8.48 18.47 6.07
C PRO A 146 7.10 18.80 6.64
N GLU A 147 6.18 19.31 5.81
CA GLU A 147 4.81 19.63 6.21
C GLU A 147 3.96 18.36 6.40
N GLU A 148 4.28 17.28 5.68
CA GLU A 148 3.45 16.08 5.60
C GLU A 148 4.16 14.81 6.07
N VAL A 149 5.46 14.71 5.84
CA VAL A 149 6.30 13.54 6.10
C VAL A 149 7.39 13.88 7.10
N ALA A 150 7.36 13.22 8.27
CA ALA A 150 8.40 13.35 9.27
C ALA A 150 9.61 12.45 9.01
N ASP A 151 9.41 11.33 8.30
CA ASP A 151 10.48 10.38 8.00
C ASP A 151 10.16 9.56 6.75
N VAL A 152 11.20 9.22 5.99
CA VAL A 152 11.14 8.31 4.84
C VAL A 152 12.10 7.17 5.13
N PHE A 153 11.59 5.95 5.08
CA PHE A 153 12.38 4.78 5.41
C PHE A 153 11.96 3.60 4.56
N GLU A 154 12.79 2.57 4.59
CA GLU A 154 12.61 1.36 3.82
C GLU A 154 12.52 0.15 4.75
N THR A 155 11.71 -0.82 4.38
CA THR A 155 11.61 -2.11 5.10
C THR A 155 11.91 -3.26 4.14
N PRO A 156 12.74 -4.26 4.51
CA PRO A 156 13.09 -5.35 3.62
C PRO A 156 11.85 -6.07 3.06
N PHE A 157 11.83 -6.30 1.75
CA PHE A 157 10.74 -6.99 1.08
C PHE A 157 10.52 -8.38 1.66
N ASP A 158 11.60 -9.14 1.88
CA ASP A 158 11.53 -10.49 2.40
C ASP A 158 10.95 -10.54 3.82
N PHE A 159 11.25 -9.54 4.67
CA PHE A 159 10.62 -9.41 5.98
C PHE A 159 9.10 -9.22 5.85
N LEU A 160 8.68 -8.33 4.95
CA LEU A 160 7.26 -8.02 4.71
C LEU A 160 6.52 -9.17 4.03
N MET A 161 7.20 -10.00 3.26
CA MET A 161 6.62 -11.16 2.57
C MET A 161 6.70 -12.46 3.39
N ASP A 162 7.34 -12.45 4.55
CA ASP A 162 7.30 -13.60 5.47
C ASP A 162 6.00 -13.57 6.31
N PRO A 163 5.09 -14.55 6.15
CA PRO A 163 3.84 -14.58 6.89
C PRO A 163 4.02 -14.72 8.41
N ALA A 164 5.20 -15.15 8.90
CA ALA A 164 5.51 -15.17 10.32
C ALA A 164 5.53 -13.75 10.93
N ASN A 165 5.78 -12.72 10.12
CA ASN A 165 5.78 -11.32 10.55
C ASN A 165 4.39 -10.67 10.48
N HIS A 166 3.37 -11.38 9.96
CA HIS A 166 2.01 -10.84 9.79
C HIS A 166 1.17 -11.08 11.05
N GLN A 167 1.35 -10.21 12.03
CA GLN A 167 0.63 -10.32 13.29
C GLN A 167 -0.82 -9.86 13.13
N ARG A 168 -1.76 -10.60 13.73
CA ARG A 168 -3.13 -10.12 13.95
C ARG A 168 -3.22 -9.56 15.36
N GLN A 169 -3.38 -8.25 15.45
CA GLN A 169 -3.54 -7.56 16.72
C GLN A 169 -4.95 -6.97 16.84
N HIS A 170 -5.26 -6.40 17.99
CA HIS A 170 -6.53 -5.73 18.22
C HIS A 170 -6.38 -4.54 19.17
N ARG A 171 -7.35 -3.63 19.14
CA ARG A 171 -7.51 -2.54 20.09
C ARG A 171 -8.95 -2.49 20.59
N GLU A 172 -9.10 -2.13 21.85
CA GLU A 172 -10.40 -1.82 22.44
C GLU A 172 -10.80 -0.39 22.06
N VAL A 173 -12.07 -0.19 21.74
CA VAL A 173 -12.61 1.12 21.38
C VAL A 173 -13.64 1.51 22.43
N PRO A 174 -13.51 2.68 23.07
CA PRO A 174 -14.50 3.12 24.06
C PRO A 174 -15.92 3.13 23.48
N GLY A 175 -16.81 2.36 24.09
CA GLY A 175 -18.21 2.25 23.66
C GLY A 175 -18.44 1.48 22.34
N GLY A 176 -17.43 0.79 21.81
CA GLY A 176 -17.52 0.05 20.55
C GLY A 176 -16.97 -1.38 20.64
N PRO A 177 -17.16 -2.19 19.58
CA PRO A 177 -16.57 -3.52 19.52
C PRO A 177 -15.04 -3.44 19.43
N ARG A 178 -14.37 -4.50 19.90
CA ARG A 178 -12.94 -4.71 19.68
C ARG A 178 -12.64 -4.65 18.18
N ARG A 179 -11.60 -3.90 17.80
CA ARG A 179 -11.15 -3.77 16.41
C ARG A 179 -9.87 -4.55 16.18
N HIS A 180 -9.89 -5.49 15.25
CA HIS A 180 -8.77 -6.28 14.82
C HIS A 180 -8.06 -5.64 13.61
N PHE A 181 -6.75 -5.80 13.50
CA PHE A 181 -5.97 -5.29 12.38
C PHE A 181 -4.71 -6.12 12.19
N TYR A 182 -4.14 -6.07 10.98
CA TYR A 182 -2.80 -6.58 10.73
C TYR A 182 -1.75 -5.60 11.24
N ALA A 183 -0.63 -6.15 11.73
CA ALA A 183 0.56 -5.42 12.08
C ALA A 183 1.82 -6.19 11.67
N MET A 184 2.85 -5.47 11.25
CA MET A 184 4.18 -5.99 10.90
C MET A 184 5.23 -5.10 11.57
N PRO A 185 5.48 -5.28 12.89
CA PRO A 185 6.46 -4.46 13.61
C PRO A 185 7.88 -4.71 13.11
N TRP A 186 8.60 -3.66 12.73
CA TRP A 186 9.97 -3.73 12.22
C TRP A 186 10.85 -2.72 12.96
N ASN A 187 11.85 -3.17 13.70
CA ASN A 187 12.66 -2.33 14.59
C ASN A 187 11.76 -1.46 15.51
N ASP A 188 11.88 -0.15 15.45
CA ASP A 188 11.08 0.85 16.17
C ASP A 188 9.84 1.33 15.37
N ARG A 189 9.59 0.74 14.20
CA ARG A 189 8.50 1.08 13.29
C ARG A 189 7.34 0.10 13.47
N PHE A 190 6.17 0.62 13.81
CA PHE A 190 4.95 -0.18 13.95
C PHE A 190 4.08 -0.03 12.70
N ILE A 191 4.23 -0.93 11.73
CA ILE A 191 3.44 -0.94 10.48
C ILE A 191 2.11 -1.62 10.78
N TRP A 192 0.96 -0.96 10.60
CA TRP A 192 -0.33 -1.50 11.02
C TRP A 192 -1.51 -0.93 10.22
N GLY A 193 -2.71 -1.49 10.44
CA GLY A 193 -3.95 -0.99 9.84
C GLY A 193 -3.95 -1.17 8.31
N ALA A 194 -4.46 -0.18 7.58
CA ALA A 194 -4.58 -0.23 6.13
C ALA A 194 -3.24 -0.52 5.42
N THR A 195 -2.13 0.06 5.89
CA THR A 195 -0.79 -0.20 5.32
C THR A 195 -0.40 -1.68 5.44
N ALA A 196 -0.53 -2.26 6.64
CA ALA A 196 -0.29 -3.69 6.84
C ALA A 196 -1.32 -4.58 6.12
N GLY A 197 -2.56 -4.11 5.97
CA GLY A 197 -3.59 -4.77 5.18
C GLY A 197 -3.24 -4.83 3.69
N MET A 198 -2.74 -3.74 3.11
CA MET A 198 -2.29 -3.69 1.72
C MET A 198 -1.00 -4.50 1.50
N LEU A 199 -0.07 -4.51 2.46
CA LEU A 199 1.08 -5.42 2.46
C LEU A 199 0.64 -6.88 2.48
N ARG A 200 -0.42 -7.19 3.24
CA ARG A 200 -1.02 -8.52 3.24
C ARG A 200 -1.66 -8.86 1.90
N SER A 201 -2.35 -7.91 1.26
CA SER A 201 -2.87 -8.07 -0.11
C SER A 201 -1.76 -8.37 -1.11
N LEU A 202 -0.61 -7.68 -1.01
CA LEU A 202 0.56 -7.95 -1.84
C LEU A 202 1.07 -9.38 -1.61
N TYR A 203 1.24 -9.79 -0.35
CA TYR A 203 1.66 -11.15 -0.02
C TYR A 203 0.71 -12.19 -0.62
N ASP A 204 -0.60 -12.03 -0.44
CA ASP A 204 -1.58 -12.97 -0.95
C ASP A 204 -1.53 -13.01 -2.50
N ALA A 205 -1.46 -11.86 -3.18
CA ALA A 205 -1.31 -11.85 -4.65
C ALA A 205 -0.05 -12.56 -5.14
N LEU A 206 1.04 -12.49 -4.36
CA LEU A 206 2.32 -13.09 -4.71
C LEU A 206 2.37 -14.61 -4.45
N HIS A 207 1.61 -15.12 -3.49
CA HIS A 207 1.72 -16.50 -2.97
C HIS A 207 0.45 -17.35 -3.11
N ASP A 208 -0.73 -16.75 -3.22
CA ASP A 208 -1.99 -17.47 -3.47
C ASP A 208 -2.35 -17.41 -4.96
N GLU A 209 -2.29 -18.56 -5.64
CA GLU A 209 -2.84 -18.72 -7.00
C GLU A 209 -4.38 -18.60 -7.05
N SER A 210 -5.03 -18.52 -5.88
CA SER A 210 -6.48 -18.56 -5.66
C SER A 210 -7.24 -17.30 -6.11
N GLY A 211 -6.55 -16.21 -6.45
CA GLY A 211 -7.15 -14.95 -6.92
C GLY A 211 -7.46 -14.91 -8.42
N ARG A 212 -7.05 -15.93 -9.17
CA ARG A 212 -7.41 -16.07 -10.59
C ARG A 212 -8.83 -16.65 -10.65
N THR A 213 -9.85 -15.80 -10.67
CA THR A 213 -11.17 -16.24 -11.11
C THR A 213 -10.97 -16.91 -12.47
N PRO A 214 -11.31 -18.20 -12.65
CA PRO A 214 -11.36 -18.77 -13.98
C PRO A 214 -12.42 -17.99 -14.74
N SER A 215 -12.04 -17.31 -15.81
CA SER A 215 -12.98 -16.88 -16.84
C SER A 215 -13.66 -18.14 -17.38
N GLU A 216 -14.96 -18.29 -17.09
CA GLU A 216 -15.86 -19.11 -17.92
C GLU A 216 -15.94 -18.55 -19.35
#